data_AF-A0A2A9JZ67-F1
#
_entry.id   AF-A0A2A9JZ67-F1
#
_cell.length_a   1.000
_cell.length_b   1.000
_cell.length_c   1.000
_cell.angle_alpha   90.00
_cell.angle_beta   90.00
_cell.angle_gamma   90.00
#
_symmetry.space_group_name_H-M   'P 1'
#
loop_
_entity.id
_entity.type
_entity.pdbx_description
1 polymer ?
#
loop_
_entity_poly.entity_id
_entity_poly.type
_entity_poly.pdbx_seq_one_letter_code
_entity_poly.pdbx_strand_id
1 'polypeptide(L)'
;MRISSDFGIVIRREALKEKAVNLSQILIEFHFDRYFDESKNFISLGPFFGGDAADDCMRSLEKIGLIYIDDFFIFVGDFPQWCRFEAFLSEG
;
A
#
# COMPACT_ATOMS: atom_id res chain seq x y z
N MET A 1 -8.74 6.28 -5.81
CA MET A 1 -8.66 5.35 -4.65
C MET A 1 -8.16 6.14 -3.47
N ARG A 2 -8.79 6.04 -2.30
CA ARG A 2 -8.36 6.71 -1.07
C ARG A 2 -7.06 6.10 -0.55
N ILE A 3 -6.24 6.94 0.07
CA ILE A 3 -4.99 6.55 0.72
C ILE A 3 -5.06 6.96 2.20
N SER A 4 -4.57 6.10 3.09
CA SER A 4 -4.39 6.46 4.50
C SER A 4 -3.24 7.47 4.63
N SER A 5 -3.48 8.60 5.31
CA SER A 5 -2.42 9.56 5.68
C SER A 5 -1.53 9.05 6.81
N ASP A 6 -2.01 8.06 7.58
CA ASP A 6 -1.26 7.40 8.65
C ASP A 6 -0.52 6.20 8.04
N PHE A 7 0.62 6.49 7.41
CA PHE A 7 1.54 5.52 6.81
C PHE A 7 0.86 4.55 5.82
N GLY A 8 -0.01 5.03 4.94
CA GLY A 8 -0.69 4.17 3.97
C GLY A 8 0.28 3.56 2.97
N ILE A 9 0.10 2.28 2.59
CA ILE A 9 0.90 1.66 1.54
C ILE A 9 0.05 1.53 0.28
N VAL A 10 0.53 2.06 -0.83
CA VAL A 10 -0.14 2.00 -2.13
C VAL A 10 0.58 0.98 -3.00
N ILE A 11 -0.15 -0.01 -3.50
CA ILE A 11 0.38 -1.10 -4.33
C ILE A 11 -0.27 -1.07 -5.71
N ARG A 12 0.52 -1.15 -6.77
CA ARG A 12 0.05 -1.35 -8.15
C ARG A 12 -0.48 -2.77 -8.33
N ARG A 13 -1.74 -2.89 -8.74
CA ARG A 13 -2.36 -4.20 -9.00
C ARG A 13 -1.73 -4.94 -10.17
N GLU A 14 -1.19 -4.20 -11.15
CA GLU A 14 -0.53 -4.82 -12.29
C GLU A 14 0.77 -5.51 -11.90
N ALA A 15 1.54 -4.93 -10.98
CA ALA A 15 2.77 -5.54 -10.46
C ALA A 15 2.50 -6.90 -9.80
N LEU A 16 1.39 -7.04 -9.07
CA LEU A 16 0.98 -8.30 -8.46
C LEU A 16 0.73 -9.39 -9.51
N LYS A 17 0.15 -9.02 -10.66
CA LYS A 17 -0.09 -9.96 -11.77
C LYS A 17 1.20 -10.29 -12.50
N GLU A 18 1.97 -9.27 -12.88
CA GLU A 18 3.24 -9.41 -13.62
C GLU A 18 4.23 -10.30 -12.88
N LYS A 19 4.28 -10.18 -11.55
CA LYS A 19 5.20 -10.92 -10.68
C LYS A 19 4.57 -12.16 -10.05
N ALA A 20 3.32 -12.47 -10.37
CA ALA A 20 2.55 -13.59 -9.79
C ALA A 20 2.58 -13.61 -8.24
N VAL A 21 2.51 -12.43 -7.62
CA VAL A 21 2.61 -12.24 -6.16
C VAL A 21 1.23 -12.36 -5.52
N ASN A 22 1.15 -13.12 -4.43
CA ASN A 22 -0.07 -13.26 -3.65
C ASN A 22 -0.01 -12.42 -2.35
N LEU A 23 -0.81 -11.35 -2.28
CA LEU A 23 -0.89 -10.47 -1.11
C LEU A 23 -1.57 -11.09 0.12
N SER A 24 -2.25 -12.24 -0.01
CA SER A 24 -2.95 -12.84 1.13
C SER A 24 -2.02 -13.14 2.31
N GLN A 25 -0.74 -13.46 2.04
CA GLN A 25 0.24 -13.67 3.11
C GLN A 25 0.49 -12.40 3.92
N ILE A 26 0.60 -11.25 3.25
CA ILE A 26 0.79 -9.93 3.89
C ILE A 26 -0.45 -9.53 4.69
N LEU A 27 -1.64 -9.79 4.16
CA LEU A 27 -2.89 -9.51 4.88
C LEU A 27 -2.96 -10.31 6.20
N ILE A 28 -2.57 -11.58 6.16
CA ILE A 28 -2.55 -12.42 7.36
C ILE A 28 -1.48 -11.94 8.35
N GLU A 29 -0.26 -11.68 7.86
CA GLU A 29 0.89 -11.26 8.67
C GLU A 29 0.62 -9.95 9.44
N PHE A 30 -0.06 -8.99 8.80
CA PHE A 30 -0.36 -7.68 9.39
C PHE A 30 -1.79 -7.59 9.95
N HIS A 31 -2.50 -8.72 10.06
CA HIS A 31 -3.87 -8.80 10.59
C HIS A 31 -4.88 -7.87 9.89
N PHE A 32 -4.75 -7.71 8.57
CA PHE A 32 -5.71 -6.98 7.76
C PHE A 32 -6.86 -7.90 7.31
N ASP A 33 -8.06 -7.66 7.82
CA ASP A 33 -9.28 -8.32 7.35
C ASP A 33 -9.66 -7.89 5.92
N ARG A 34 -9.28 -6.67 5.54
CA ARG A 34 -9.56 -6.05 4.23
C ARG A 34 -8.55 -4.94 3.92
N TYR A 35 -8.46 -4.58 2.65
CA TYR A 35 -7.75 -3.38 2.22
C TYR A 35 -8.41 -2.12 2.80
N PHE A 36 -7.62 -1.05 2.96
CA PHE A 36 -8.11 0.27 3.35
C PHE A 36 -9.06 0.83 2.28
N ASP A 37 -8.63 0.72 1.03
CA ASP A 37 -9.43 0.99 -0.16
C ASP A 37 -8.80 0.23 -1.34
N GLU A 38 -9.55 0.04 -2.41
CA GLU A 38 -9.01 -0.53 -3.65
C GLU A 38 -9.67 0.07 -4.88
N SER A 39 -8.97 0.00 -6.00
CA SER A 39 -9.48 0.36 -7.31
C SER A 39 -9.04 -0.65 -8.36
N LYS A 40 -9.37 -0.40 -9.63
CA LYS A 40 -8.89 -1.22 -10.75
C LYS A 40 -7.36 -1.28 -10.84
N ASN A 41 -6.67 -0.20 -10.47
CA ASN A 41 -5.24 -0.03 -10.71
C ASN A 41 -4.40 -0.15 -9.44
N PHE A 42 -4.97 0.15 -8.28
CA PHE A 42 -4.24 0.23 -7.02
C PHE A 42 -4.97 -0.48 -5.87
N ILE A 43 -4.20 -0.89 -4.87
CA ILE A 43 -4.66 -1.34 -3.55
C ILE A 43 -4.03 -0.38 -2.52
N SER A 44 -4.81 0.04 -1.53
CA SER A 44 -4.32 0.77 -0.36
C SER A 44 -4.35 -0.14 0.86
N LEU A 45 -3.21 -0.31 1.52
CA LEU A 45 -3.11 -0.91 2.86
C LEU A 45 -2.98 0.18 3.92
N GLY A 46 -3.32 -0.18 5.15
CA GLY A 46 -3.26 0.69 6.32
C GLY A 46 -4.64 0.98 6.94
N PRO A 47 -4.70 1.93 7.89
CA PRO A 47 -3.59 2.71 8.43
C PRO A 47 -2.54 1.84 9.15
N PHE A 48 -1.27 2.24 9.10
CA PHE A 48 -0.21 1.68 9.95
C PHE A 48 0.07 2.69 11.07
N PHE A 49 -0.16 2.30 12.32
CA PHE A 49 0.06 3.16 13.48
C PHE A 49 1.55 3.23 13.83
N GLY A 50 2.32 3.97 13.04
CA GLY A 50 3.75 4.22 13.24
C GLY A 50 4.62 3.73 12.07
N GLY A 51 5.80 4.37 11.94
CA GLY A 51 6.75 4.07 10.87
C GLY A 51 7.28 2.64 10.90
N ASP A 52 7.54 2.11 12.11
CA ASP A 52 8.09 0.75 12.26
C ASP A 52 7.16 -0.31 11.64
N ALA A 53 5.84 -0.18 11.83
CA ALA A 53 4.87 -1.13 11.27
C ALA A 53 4.78 -1.04 9.74
N ALA A 54 4.90 0.18 9.19
CA ALA A 54 4.91 0.40 7.75
C ALA A 54 6.20 -0.13 7.11
N ASP A 55 7.34 0.06 7.77
CA ASP A 55 8.64 -0.44 7.35
C ASP A 55 8.71 -1.97 7.39
N ASP A 56 8.13 -2.60 8.40
CA ASP A 56 8.02 -4.06 8.45
C ASP A 56 7.14 -4.59 7.32
N CYS A 57 6.03 -3.91 7.01
CA CYS A 57 5.19 -4.27 5.87
C CYS A 57 5.92 -4.09 4.54
N MET A 58 6.66 -3.00 4.36
CA MET A 58 7.53 -2.78 3.20
C MET A 58 8.52 -3.93 3.03
N ARG A 59 9.23 -4.33 4.10
CA ARG A 59 10.17 -5.45 4.05
C ARG A 59 9.48 -6.76 3.67
N SER A 60 8.28 -7.02 4.17
CA SER A 60 7.53 -8.24 3.81
C SER A 60 7.04 -8.20 2.36
N LEU A 61 6.66 -7.03 1.84
CA LEU A 61 6.34 -6.83 0.41
C LEU A 61 7.57 -7.04 -0.48
N GLU A 62 8.75 -6.56 -0.07
CA GLU A 62 10.00 -6.80 -0.80
C GLU A 62 10.39 -8.27 -0.81
N LYS A 63 10.22 -8.99 0.31
CA LYS A 63 10.50 -10.43 0.41
C LYS A 63 9.65 -11.28 -0.53
N ILE A 64 8.43 -10.85 -0.84
CA ILE A 64 7.57 -11.54 -1.81
C ILE A 64 7.80 -11.08 -3.26
N GLY A 65 8.81 -10.22 -3.51
CA GLY A 65 9.29 -9.87 -4.84
C GLY A 65 8.81 -8.52 -5.38
N LEU A 66 8.10 -7.72 -4.58
CA LEU A 66 7.72 -6.36 -4.97
C LEU A 66 8.89 -5.39 -4.78
N ILE A 67 8.96 -4.38 -5.61
CA ILE A 67 10.02 -3.37 -5.61
C ILE A 67 9.43 -2.06 -5.12
N TYR A 68 10.08 -1.47 -4.10
CA TYR A 68 9.72 -0.16 -3.60
C TYR A 68 9.87 0.91 -4.69
N ILE A 69 8.95 1.88 -4.72
CA ILE A 69 8.72 2.89 -5.77
C ILE A 69 8.13 2.32 -7.07
N ASP A 70 8.65 1.23 -7.61
CA ASP A 70 8.19 0.71 -8.90
C ASP A 70 6.83 0.00 -8.80
N ASP A 71 6.62 -0.79 -7.75
CA ASP A 71 5.39 -1.57 -7.55
C ASP A 71 4.53 -1.04 -6.42
N PHE A 72 5.15 -0.49 -5.39
CA PHE A 72 4.46 0.05 -4.23
C PHE A 72 5.25 1.16 -3.55
N PHE A 73 4.58 2.00 -2.76
CA PHE A 73 5.24 3.02 -1.95
C PHE A 73 4.50 3.28 -0.64
N ILE A 74 5.20 3.83 0.35
CA ILE A 74 4.62 4.31 1.60
C ILE A 74 4.24 5.78 1.41
N PHE A 75 2.98 6.10 1.65
CA PHE A 75 2.46 7.46 1.71
C PHE A 75 2.47 7.93 3.17
N VAL A 76 3.36 8.87 3.47
CA VAL A 76 3.55 9.45 4.80
C VAL A 76 3.88 10.94 4.68
N GLY A 77 3.43 11.73 5.65
CA GLY A 77 3.75 13.14 5.78
C GLY A 77 2.93 13.81 6.87
N ASP A 78 3.34 15.01 7.26
CA ASP A 78 2.60 15.83 8.22
C ASP A 78 1.45 16.54 7.49
N PHE A 79 0.28 15.91 7.50
CA PHE A 79 -0.92 16.45 6.87
C PHE A 79 -1.94 16.92 7.91
N PRO A 80 -2.61 18.07 7.68
CA PRO A 80 -3.76 18.44 8.49
C PRO A 80 -4.86 17.38 8.43
N GLN A 81 -5.54 17.14 9.56
CA GLN A 81 -6.57 16.10 9.68
C GLN A 81 -7.80 16.30 8.75
N TRP A 82 -8.00 17.50 8.22
CA TRP A 82 -9.09 17.80 7.29
C TRP A 82 -8.74 17.48 5.83
N CYS A 83 -7.50 17.07 5.54
CA CYS A 83 -7.10 16.66 4.19
C CYS A 83 -7.60 15.25 3.86
N ARG A 84 -7.86 15.03 2.57
CA ARG A 84 -8.11 13.71 2.00
C ARG A 84 -7.16 13.49 0.83
N PHE A 85 -6.58 12.30 0.74
CA PHE A 85 -5.66 11.93 -0.32
C PHE A 85 -6.21 10.80 -1.17
N GLU A 86 -5.97 10.91 -2.47
CA GLU A 86 -6.43 9.93 -3.46
C GLU A 86 -5.34 9.70 -4.51
N ALA A 87 -5.18 8.44 -4.93
CA ALA A 87 -4.32 8.05 -6.04
C ALA A 87 -5.15 7.63 -7.25
N PHE A 88 -4.64 8.02 -8.42
CA PHE A 88 -5.17 7.73 -9.75
C PHE A 88 -4.01 7.45 -10.69
N LEU A 89 -4.27 6.62 -11.72
CA LEU A 89 -3.27 6.36 -12.74
C LEU A 89 -3.22 7.59 -13.64
N SER A 90 -2.04 8.17 -13.80
CA SER A 90 -1.87 9.22 -14.81
C SER A 90 -2.05 8.61 -16.19
N GLU A 91 -2.88 9.23 -17.02
CA GLU A 91 -2.82 8.99 -18.47
C GLU A 91 -1.56 9.71 -18.96
N GLY A 92 -0.55 8.92 -19.33
CA GLY A 92 0.67 9.44 -19.97
C GLY A 92 0.43 9.65 -21.46
#